data_AF-A0AAW9K956-F1
#
_entry.id   AF-A0AAW9K956-F1
#
_cell.length_a   1.000
_cell.length_b   1.000
_cell.length_c   1.000
_cell.angle_alpha   90.00
_cell.angle_beta   90.00
_cell.angle_gamma   90.00
#
_symmetry.space_group_name_H-M   'P 1'
#
loop_
_entity.id
_entity.type
_entity.pdbx_description
1 polymer ?
#
loop_
_entity_poly.entity_id
_entity_poly.type
_entity_poly.pdbx_seq_one_letter_code
_entity_poly.pdbx_strand_id
1 'polypeptide(L)' 'MKIIIQKFGGTSVSTEERRNQVVSKVKNAINKGFSPVVVVSAMGRRGEPYATDTLLSL' A
#
# COMPACT_ATOMS: atom_id res chain seq x y z
N MET A 1 -0.21 18.91 14.79
CA MET A 1 -0.21 18.10 13.55
C MET A 1 -0.97 16.80 13.83
N LYS A 2 -2.07 16.50 13.10
CA LYS A 2 -2.86 15.27 13.33
C LYS A 2 -2.26 14.12 12.51
N ILE A 3 -1.57 13.19 13.14
CA ILE A 3 -0.96 12.05 12.44
C ILE A 3 -1.95 10.88 12.41
N ILE A 4 -2.02 10.18 11.29
CA ILE A 4 -2.73 8.89 11.17
C ILE A 4 -1.83 7.87 10.49
N ILE A 5 -1.80 6.65 10.99
CA ILE A 5 -1.06 5.54 10.37
C ILE A 5 -2.06 4.71 9.57
N GLN A 6 -1.80 4.53 8.28
CA GLN A 6 -2.62 3.71 7.38
C GLN A 6 -1.78 2.57 6.84
N LYS A 7 -2.11 1.32 7.22
CA LYS A 7 -1.44 0.12 6.73
C LYS A 7 -2.27 -0.56 5.65
N PHE A 8 -1.64 -0.89 4.53
CA PHE A 8 -2.24 -1.64 3.44
C PHE A 8 -1.49 -2.96 3.21
N GLY A 9 -2.22 -4.08 3.15
CA GLY A 9 -1.64 -5.39 2.87
C GLY A 9 -1.31 -5.59 1.40
N GLY A 10 -0.58 -6.65 1.07
CA GLY A 10 -0.17 -6.96 -0.31
C GLY A 10 -1.36 -7.05 -1.28
N THR A 11 -2.47 -7.63 -0.82
CA THR A 11 -3.75 -7.68 -1.56
C THR A 11 -4.27 -6.30 -1.94
N SER A 12 -4.08 -5.28 -1.09
CA SER A 12 -4.54 -3.91 -1.35
C SER A 12 -3.66 -3.15 -2.36
N VAL A 13 -2.47 -3.66 -2.66
CA VAL A 13 -1.52 -3.04 -3.59
C VAL A 13 -1.19 -3.91 -4.81
N SER A 14 -1.85 -5.08 -4.92
CA SER A 14 -1.54 -6.13 -5.90
C SER A 14 -1.85 -5.75 -7.35
N THR A 15 -2.82 -4.84 -7.57
CA THR A 15 -3.18 -4.36 -8.91
C THR A 15 -3.19 -2.84 -8.94
N GLU A 16 -3.06 -2.27 -10.12
CA GLU A 16 -3.14 -0.81 -10.31
C GLU A 16 -4.47 -0.23 -9.82
N GLU A 17 -5.59 -0.87 -10.15
CA GLU A 17 -6.91 -0.46 -9.69
C GLU A 17 -6.99 -0.38 -8.15
N ARG A 18 -6.46 -1.39 -7.46
CA ARG A 18 -6.44 -1.40 -5.99
C ARG A 18 -5.51 -0.33 -5.42
N ARG A 19 -4.37 -0.06 -6.07
CA ARG A 19 -3.50 1.06 -5.69
C ARG A 19 -4.22 2.41 -5.83
N ASN A 20 -5.04 2.60 -6.86
CA ASN A 20 -5.85 3.81 -7.02
C ASN A 20 -6.88 3.96 -5.87
N GLN A 21 -7.47 2.86 -5.39
CA GLN A 21 -8.34 2.87 -4.21
C GLN A 21 -7.57 3.24 -2.93
N VAL A 22 -6.33 2.74 -2.76
CA VAL A 22 -5.45 3.13 -1.64
C VAL A 22 -5.12 4.63 -1.69
N VAL A 23 -4.76 5.15 -2.87
CA VAL A 23 -4.49 6.59 -3.08
C VAL A 23 -5.71 7.43 -2.70
N SER A 24 -6.92 7.01 -3.07
CA SER A 24 -8.16 7.70 -2.69
C SER A 24 -8.32 7.77 -1.16
N LYS A 25 -8.06 6.68 -0.44
CA LYS A 25 -8.11 6.66 1.04
C LYS A 25 -7.09 7.62 1.67
N VAL A 26 -5.87 7.66 1.14
CA VAL A 26 -4.81 8.56 1.62
C VAL A 26 -5.18 10.03 1.36
N LYS A 27 -5.65 10.35 0.15
CA LYS A 27 -6.14 11.70 -0.21
C LYS A 27 -7.29 12.14 0.69
N ASN A 28 -8.23 11.24 0.99
CA ASN A 28 -9.33 11.54 1.90
C ASN A 28 -8.85 11.87 3.32
N ALA A 29 -7.79 11.22 3.81
CA ALA A 29 -7.21 11.58 5.11
C ALA A 29 -6.52 12.95 5.09
N ILE A 30 -5.78 13.26 4.01
CA ILE A 30 -5.18 14.58 3.81
C ILE A 30 -6.26 15.66 3.82
N ASN A 31 -7.35 15.46 3.06
CA ASN A 31 -8.49 16.39 2.99
C ASN A 31 -9.19 16.59 4.35
N LYS A 32 -9.12 15.61 5.25
CA LYS A 32 -9.63 15.70 6.62
C LYS A 32 -8.66 16.39 7.60
N GLY A 33 -7.53 16.91 7.10
CA GLY A 33 -6.52 17.62 7.88
C GLY A 33 -5.54 16.71 8.63
N PHE A 34 -5.40 15.45 8.20
CA PHE A 34 -4.37 14.56 8.73
C PHE A 34 -3.07 14.63 7.92
N SER A 35 -1.96 14.32 8.58
CA SER A 35 -0.66 13.99 7.97
C SER A 35 -0.50 12.47 8.03
N PRO A 36 -0.83 11.74 6.94
CA PRO A 36 -0.81 10.28 6.96
C PRO A 36 0.61 9.73 6.83
N VAL A 37 0.93 8.74 7.66
CA VAL A 37 2.06 7.82 7.47
C VAL A 37 1.51 6.54 6.86
N VAL A 38 1.98 6.19 5.66
CA VAL A 38 1.47 5.05 4.89
C VAL A 38 2.47 3.91 4.95
N VAL A 39 2.02 2.74 5.41
CA VAL A 39 2.81 1.52 5.46
C VAL A 39 2.21 0.50 4.49
N VAL A 40 3.01 -0.05 3.59
CA VAL A 40 2.57 -1.06 2.63
C VAL A 40 3.38 -2.34 2.80
N SER A 41 2.72 -3.50 2.62
CA SER A 41 3.42 -4.77 2.43
C SER A 41 3.88 -4.91 0.98
N ALA A 42 4.83 -5.81 0.72
CA ALA A 42 5.20 -6.21 -0.63
C ALA A 42 3.96 -6.69 -1.43
N MET A 43 3.99 -6.46 -2.73
CA MET A 43 2.95 -6.92 -3.65
C MET A 43 3.34 -8.25 -4.29
N GLY A 44 2.34 -8.95 -4.82
CA GLY A 44 2.53 -10.17 -5.58
C GLY A 44 2.59 -11.45 -4.73
N ARG A 45 2.45 -12.59 -5.41
CA ARG A 45 2.67 -13.95 -4.90
C ARG A 45 3.89 -14.57 -5.58
N ARG A 46 4.36 -15.71 -5.10
CA ARG A 46 5.51 -16.42 -5.67
C ARG A 46 5.37 -16.55 -7.20
N GLY A 47 6.42 -16.17 -7.92
CA GLY A 47 6.47 -16.08 -9.39
C GLY A 47 6.07 -14.72 -9.96
N GLU A 48 5.37 -13.87 -9.20
CA GLU A 48 5.00 -12.51 -9.63
C GLU A 48 6.13 -11.50 -9.30
N PRO A 49 6.20 -10.38 -10.05
CA PRO A 49 7.14 -9.30 -9.76
C PRO A 49 6.98 -8.79 -8.33
N TYR A 50 8.11 -8.51 -7.67
CA TYR A 50 8.21 -7.92 -6.33
C TYR A 50 7.63 -8.76 -5.17
N ALA A 51 7.19 -9.99 -5.44
CA ALA A 51 6.83 -10.91 -4.37
C ALA A 51 8.08 -11.27 -3.55
N THR A 52 7.98 -11.15 -2.22
CA THR A 52 9.11 -11.36 -1.31
C THR A 52 9.76 -12.72 -1.51
N ASP A 53 8.98 -13.79 -1.63
CA ASP A 53 9.47 -15.16 -1.91
C ASP A 53 10.24 -15.26 -3.23
N THR A 54 9.77 -14.58 -4.28
CA THR A 54 10.43 -14.56 -5.60
C THR A 54 11.78 -13.88 -5.48
N LEU A 55 11.83 -12.71 -4.83
CA LEU A 55 13.05 -11.94 -4.66
C LEU A 55 14.07 -12.63 -3.75
N LEU A 56 13.61 -13.34 -2.71
CA LEU A 56 14.47 -14.16 -1.84
C LEU A 56 15.22 -15.27 -2.58
N SER A 57 14.74 -15.66 -3.76
CA SER A 57 15.28 -16.77 -4.55
C SER A 57 16.15 -16.32 -5.74
N LEU A 58 16.43 -15.02 -5.88
CA LEU A 58 17.34 -14.44 -6.88
C LEU A 58 18.78 -14.36 -6.35
#